data_AF-A0A6G5AGP9-F1
#
_entry.id   AF-A0A6G5AGP9-F1
#
_cell.length_a   1.000
_cell.length_b   1.000
_cell.length_c   1.000
_cell.angle_alpha   90.00
_cell.angle_beta   90.00
_cell.angle_gamma   90.00
#
_symmetry.space_group_name_H-M   'P 1'
#
loop_
_entity.id
_entity.type
_entity.pdbx_description
1 polymer ?
#
loop_
_entity_poly.entity_id
_entity_poly.type
_entity_poly.pdbx_seq_one_letter_code
_entity_poly.pdbx_strand_id
1 'polypeptide(L)'
;YTDRKCVIACSIRSDNSKIAEEVAIAQAIISPKCRYVISDSQSAIRNYARGRIGPKAANILLRKANLISSEEFEERYIIWFPAHTPCASLIPNLNEEAHRVARGLTYRTRNGASHEVLGGDEWWERDRMFRFCDIIQFYQKSRRRFPPPSSTLDRSQEVDWRRLQTRTFPNPKHLNRIYPELYPDDSCKLCSMRRATLEHMLWECTQIQDANAVSPEQFGAHWRAALISSDRTNQIWAIQRVREAAERQGLSTAPGAA
;
A
#
# COMPACT_ATOMS: atom_id res chain seq x y z
N TYR A 1 -23.84 -24.78 23.89
CA TYR A 1 -23.02 -23.57 23.68
C TYR A 1 -22.52 -23.13 25.04
N THR A 2 -21.31 -23.52 25.42
CA THR A 2 -20.69 -23.08 26.68
C THR A 2 -20.35 -21.60 26.56
N ASP A 3 -20.83 -20.81 27.52
CA ASP A 3 -20.57 -19.38 27.63
C ASP A 3 -19.06 -19.11 27.58
N ARG A 4 -18.61 -18.35 26.59
CA ARG A 4 -17.19 -18.11 26.30
C ARG A 4 -16.66 -17.05 27.27
N LYS A 5 -16.41 -17.48 28.51
CA LYS A 5 -16.01 -16.59 29.58
C LYS A 5 -14.50 -16.34 29.55
N CYS A 6 -14.10 -15.08 29.42
CA CYS A 6 -12.73 -14.66 29.70
C CYS A 6 -12.37 -15.08 31.13
N VAL A 7 -11.31 -15.88 31.28
CA VAL A 7 -10.89 -16.43 32.59
C VAL A 7 -10.04 -15.40 33.34
N ILE A 8 -9.06 -14.80 32.67
CA ILE A 8 -8.13 -13.82 33.24
C ILE A 8 -7.82 -12.77 32.17
N ALA A 9 -7.82 -11.50 32.58
CA ALA A 9 -7.28 -10.41 31.80
C ALA A 9 -6.69 -9.34 32.73
N CYS A 10 -5.70 -8.60 32.26
CA CYS A 10 -5.05 -7.53 33.04
C CYS A 10 -4.65 -6.37 32.13
N SER A 11 -4.53 -5.18 32.72
CA SER A 11 -3.95 -4.01 32.07
C SER A 11 -2.57 -3.71 32.66
N ILE A 12 -1.67 -3.17 31.83
CA ILE A 12 -0.37 -2.67 32.27
C ILE A 12 -0.18 -1.24 31.77
N ARG A 13 0.49 -0.40 32.57
CA ARG A 13 0.91 0.92 32.11
C ARG A 13 2.15 0.80 31.23
N SER A 14 1.97 0.89 29.91
CA SER A 14 3.06 0.83 28.93
C SER A 14 2.67 1.59 27.66
N ASP A 15 3.64 2.25 27.04
CA ASP A 15 3.57 2.86 25.71
C ASP A 15 3.85 1.85 24.58
N ASN A 16 4.46 0.71 24.92
CA ASN A 16 4.84 -0.34 24.00
C ASN A 16 3.93 -1.58 24.13
N SER A 17 3.18 -1.91 23.07
CA SER A 17 2.26 -3.06 23.03
C SER A 17 2.98 -4.40 23.20
N LYS A 18 4.26 -4.51 22.78
CA LYS A 18 5.05 -5.73 22.91
C LYS A 18 5.21 -6.17 24.37
N ILE A 19 5.33 -5.20 25.28
CA ILE A 19 5.42 -5.47 26.72
C ILE A 19 4.10 -6.05 27.24
N ALA A 20 2.96 -5.57 26.72
CA ALA A 20 1.64 -6.10 27.08
C ALA A 20 1.42 -7.51 26.54
N GLU A 21 1.86 -7.78 25.31
CA GLU A 21 1.82 -9.10 24.69
C GLU A 21 2.68 -10.12 25.46
N GLU A 22 3.91 -9.73 25.87
CA GLU A 22 4.76 -10.59 26.68
C GLU A 22 4.18 -10.88 28.06
N VAL A 23 3.55 -9.88 28.69
CA VAL A 23 2.86 -10.04 29.98
C VAL A 23 1.65 -10.96 29.84
N ALA A 24 0.88 -10.87 28.75
CA ALA A 24 -0.24 -11.76 28.49
C ALA A 24 0.21 -13.23 28.39
N ILE A 25 1.33 -13.48 27.68
CA ILE A 25 1.93 -14.83 27.62
C ILE A 25 2.38 -15.30 29.00
N ALA A 26 3.07 -14.44 29.78
CA ALA A 26 3.49 -14.81 31.15
C ALA A 26 2.29 -15.17 32.02
N GLN A 27 1.21 -14.39 31.92
CA GLN A 27 -0.02 -14.59 32.68
C GLN A 27 -0.75 -15.89 32.29
N ALA A 28 -0.67 -16.29 31.01
CA ALA A 28 -1.19 -17.58 30.56
C ALA A 28 -0.32 -18.75 31.07
N ILE A 29 1.01 -18.63 31.01
CA ILE A 29 1.96 -19.65 31.49
C ILE A 29 1.78 -19.95 32.98
N ILE A 30 1.46 -18.97 33.80
CA ILE A 30 1.24 -19.19 35.24
C ILE A 30 -0.15 -19.71 35.58
N SER A 31 -1.05 -19.82 34.59
CA SER A 31 -2.40 -20.29 34.85
C SER A 31 -2.36 -21.81 35.11
N PRO A 32 -3.04 -22.30 36.16
CA PRO A 32 -3.06 -23.73 36.48
C PRO A 32 -3.70 -24.50 35.31
N LYS A 33 -3.20 -25.71 35.04
CA LYS A 33 -3.63 -26.57 33.92
C LYS A 33 -3.43 -26.01 32.49
N CYS A 34 -2.69 -24.91 32.32
CA CYS A 34 -2.40 -24.36 30.98
C CYS A 34 -1.18 -25.02 30.33
N ARG A 35 -1.40 -25.94 29.39
CA ARG A 35 -0.33 -26.61 28.62
C ARG A 35 0.06 -25.88 27.33
N TYR A 36 -0.89 -25.23 26.67
CA TYR A 36 -0.68 -24.56 25.39
C TYR A 36 -1.08 -23.09 25.49
N VAL A 37 -0.15 -22.20 25.14
CA VAL A 37 -0.38 -20.76 25.01
C VAL A 37 -0.36 -20.41 23.53
N ILE A 38 -1.50 -20.01 23.00
CA ILE A 38 -1.63 -19.58 21.61
C ILE A 38 -1.55 -18.06 21.57
N SER A 39 -0.68 -17.52 20.71
CA SER A 39 -0.54 -16.07 20.52
C SER A 39 -0.22 -15.72 19.07
N ASP A 40 -0.72 -14.56 18.63
CA ASP A 40 -0.40 -13.98 17.32
C ASP A 40 0.81 -13.04 17.34
N SER A 41 1.34 -12.70 18.51
CA SER A 41 2.52 -11.86 18.63
C SER A 41 3.79 -12.64 18.30
N GLN A 42 4.20 -12.58 17.03
CA GLN A 42 5.49 -13.13 16.60
C GLN A 42 6.67 -12.55 17.40
N SER A 43 6.58 -11.28 17.80
CA SER A 43 7.67 -10.60 18.49
C SER A 43 7.84 -11.12 19.92
N ALA A 44 6.73 -11.26 20.66
CA ALA A 44 6.76 -11.81 22.01
C ALA A 44 7.22 -13.28 21.99
N ILE A 45 6.68 -14.11 21.08
CA ILE A 45 7.07 -15.53 20.98
C ILE A 45 8.56 -15.69 20.71
N ARG A 46 9.14 -14.90 19.78
CA ARG A 46 10.58 -14.92 19.52
C ARG A 46 11.40 -14.51 20.75
N ASN A 47 10.92 -13.55 21.54
CA ASN A 47 11.58 -13.11 22.75
C ASN A 47 11.57 -14.20 23.83
N TYR A 48 10.45 -14.90 24.01
CA TYR A 48 10.36 -16.09 24.87
C TYR A 48 11.29 -17.21 24.39
N ALA A 49 11.29 -17.54 23.10
CA ALA A 49 12.17 -18.57 22.54
C ALA A 49 13.67 -18.24 22.72
N ARG A 50 14.02 -16.96 22.81
CA ARG A 50 15.39 -16.48 23.06
C ARG A 50 15.72 -16.33 24.55
N GLY A 51 14.76 -16.51 25.45
CA GLY A 51 14.91 -16.21 26.89
C GLY A 51 15.09 -14.73 27.22
N ARG A 52 14.70 -13.81 26.31
CA ARG A 52 14.89 -12.35 26.43
C ARG A 52 13.55 -11.63 26.48
N ILE A 53 12.85 -11.78 27.60
CA ILE A 53 11.55 -11.14 27.84
C ILE A 53 11.70 -9.87 28.70
N GLY A 54 10.73 -8.97 28.59
CA GLY A 54 10.69 -7.75 29.37
C GLY A 54 10.61 -8.00 30.89
N PRO A 55 11.08 -7.03 31.71
CA PRO A 55 11.18 -7.21 33.17
C PRO A 55 9.82 -7.45 33.84
N LYS A 56 8.73 -6.89 33.29
CA LYS A 56 7.37 -7.12 33.81
C LYS A 56 6.91 -8.56 33.63
N ALA A 57 7.15 -9.14 32.46
CA ALA A 57 6.82 -10.54 32.17
C ALA A 57 7.68 -11.51 32.99
N ALA A 58 9.00 -11.24 33.08
CA ALA A 58 9.91 -12.02 33.93
C ALA A 58 9.49 -12.01 35.41
N ASN A 59 9.10 -10.84 35.93
CA ASN A 59 8.65 -10.71 37.32
C ASN A 59 7.41 -11.57 37.61
N ILE A 60 6.45 -11.63 36.69
CA ILE A 60 5.25 -12.49 36.82
C ILE A 60 5.65 -13.96 36.91
N LEU A 61 6.52 -14.43 36.00
CA LEU A 61 6.99 -15.81 36.01
C LEU A 61 7.75 -16.14 37.31
N LEU A 62 8.68 -15.28 37.72
CA LEU A 62 9.51 -15.51 38.91
C LEU A 62 8.69 -15.48 40.21
N ARG A 63 7.76 -14.53 40.37
CA ARG A 63 6.96 -14.42 41.59
C ARG A 63 5.92 -15.53 41.74
N LYS A 64 5.47 -16.10 40.63
CA LYS A 64 4.39 -17.10 40.62
C LYS A 64 4.85 -18.50 40.24
N ALA A 65 6.16 -18.70 40.01
CA ALA A 65 6.77 -20.02 39.86
C ALA A 65 6.46 -20.94 41.06
N ASN A 66 6.34 -20.37 42.27
CA ASN A 66 6.02 -21.12 43.48
C ASN A 66 4.53 -21.53 43.62
N LEU A 67 3.65 -21.04 42.74
CA LEU A 67 2.21 -21.36 42.74
C LEU A 67 1.87 -22.56 41.86
N ILE A 68 2.85 -23.09 41.14
CA ILE A 68 2.71 -24.22 40.22
C ILE A 68 3.38 -25.42 40.91
N SER A 69 2.64 -26.50 41.14
CA SER A 69 3.22 -27.69 41.76
C SER A 69 4.30 -28.30 40.83
N SER A 70 5.28 -28.99 41.40
CA SER A 70 6.37 -29.64 40.67
C SER A 70 5.88 -30.66 39.61
N GLU A 71 4.67 -31.21 39.78
CA GLU A 71 4.00 -32.08 38.81
C GLU A 71 3.34 -31.30 37.65
N GLU A 72 3.00 -30.02 37.83
CA GLU A 72 2.45 -29.12 36.79
C GLU A 72 3.52 -28.37 35.99
N PHE A 73 4.80 -28.70 36.21
CA PHE A 73 5.92 -28.32 35.34
C PHE A 73 6.00 -29.17 34.07
N GLU A 74 4.96 -29.95 33.76
CA GLU A 74 4.80 -30.55 32.44
C GLU A 74 4.95 -29.48 31.34
N GLU A 75 5.67 -29.86 30.30
CA GLU A 75 6.09 -29.04 29.17
C GLU A 75 4.98 -28.09 28.70
N ARG A 76 5.19 -26.78 28.91
CA ARG A 76 4.30 -25.73 28.40
C ARG A 76 4.80 -25.26 27.05
N TYR A 77 3.88 -25.18 26.10
CA TYR A 77 4.17 -24.86 24.71
C TYR A 77 3.59 -23.49 24.36
N ILE A 78 4.42 -22.64 23.76
CA ILE A 78 3.96 -21.37 23.17
C ILE A 78 3.86 -21.59 21.66
N ILE A 79 2.65 -21.48 21.12
CA ILE A 79 2.34 -21.72 19.71
C ILE A 79 2.01 -20.38 19.04
N TRP A 80 2.71 -20.09 17.94
CA TRP A 80 2.37 -18.96 17.10
C TRP A 80 1.16 -19.28 16.22
N PHE A 81 0.16 -18.40 16.23
CA PHE A 81 -1.03 -18.50 15.39
C PHE A 81 -1.29 -17.18 14.66
N PRO A 82 -1.55 -17.16 13.36
CA PRO A 82 -1.73 -15.92 12.61
C PRO A 82 -2.99 -15.14 13.03
N ALA A 83 -2.81 -13.83 13.25
CA ALA A 83 -3.90 -12.88 13.52
C ALA A 83 -4.91 -12.82 12.36
N HIS A 84 -6.18 -12.55 12.67
CA HIS A 84 -7.24 -12.27 11.69
C HIS A 84 -7.42 -13.35 10.62
N THR A 85 -7.08 -14.60 10.96
CA THR A 85 -7.31 -15.74 10.07
C THR A 85 -8.82 -15.97 9.94
N PRO A 86 -9.40 -15.86 8.73
CA PRO A 86 -10.82 -16.06 8.51
C PRO A 86 -11.18 -17.50 8.87
N CYS A 87 -12.14 -17.64 9.79
CA CYS A 87 -12.56 -18.92 10.32
C CYS A 87 -13.46 -19.63 9.30
N ALA A 88 -12.87 -20.43 8.40
CA ALA A 88 -13.61 -21.38 7.56
C ALA A 88 -14.03 -22.66 8.33
N SER A 89 -13.60 -22.80 9.59
CA SER A 89 -13.87 -23.94 10.46
C SER A 89 -15.04 -23.70 11.41
N LEU A 90 -15.73 -24.77 11.82
CA LEU A 90 -16.73 -24.75 12.91
C LEU A 90 -16.15 -24.38 14.29
N ILE A 91 -14.82 -24.36 14.43
CA ILE A 91 -14.12 -24.04 15.67
C ILE A 91 -13.82 -22.54 15.71
N PRO A 92 -14.38 -21.78 16.65
CA PRO A 92 -14.18 -20.33 16.73
C PRO A 92 -12.73 -19.94 17.01
N ASN A 93 -12.25 -18.89 16.35
CA ASN A 93 -10.92 -18.33 16.61
C ASN A 93 -10.88 -17.62 17.99
N LEU A 94 -10.35 -18.32 19.00
CA LEU A 94 -10.23 -17.80 20.36
C LEU A 94 -9.19 -16.67 20.50
N ASN A 95 -8.28 -16.52 19.53
CA ASN A 95 -7.32 -15.43 19.51
C ASN A 95 -8.01 -14.07 19.23
N GLU A 96 -9.04 -14.06 18.37
CA GLU A 96 -9.85 -12.84 18.15
C GLU A 96 -10.64 -12.45 19.41
N GLU A 97 -11.10 -13.43 20.18
CA GLU A 97 -11.78 -13.16 21.45
C GLU A 97 -10.82 -12.55 22.48
N ALA A 98 -9.62 -13.11 22.61
CA ALA A 98 -8.57 -12.55 23.47
C ALA A 98 -8.19 -11.13 23.03
N HIS A 99 -8.07 -10.89 21.72
CA HIS A 99 -7.81 -9.57 21.15
C HIS A 99 -8.94 -8.57 21.49
N ARG A 100 -10.20 -8.98 21.34
CA ARG A 100 -11.38 -8.17 21.68
C ARG A 100 -11.40 -7.79 23.16
N VAL A 101 -11.13 -8.74 24.06
CA VAL A 101 -11.06 -8.50 25.51
C VAL A 101 -9.92 -7.53 25.84
N ALA A 102 -8.74 -7.71 25.23
CA ALA A 102 -7.59 -6.82 25.44
C ALA A 102 -7.89 -5.37 25.02
N ARG A 103 -8.56 -5.17 23.88
CA ARG A 103 -9.03 -3.85 23.44
C ARG A 103 -10.05 -3.21 24.39
N GLY A 104 -10.87 -4.02 25.07
CA GLY A 104 -11.79 -3.54 26.10
C GLY A 104 -11.09 -2.99 27.35
N LEU A 105 -9.80 -3.30 27.54
CA LEU A 105 -9.01 -2.90 28.71
C LEU A 105 -8.09 -1.70 28.47
N THR A 106 -7.81 -1.31 27.22
CA THR A 106 -6.91 -0.19 26.89
C THR A 106 -7.41 1.19 27.35
N TYR A 107 -8.72 1.35 27.63
CA TYR A 107 -9.32 2.66 27.93
C TYR A 107 -9.60 2.94 29.42
N ARG A 108 -9.24 2.02 30.35
CA ARG A 108 -9.71 2.11 31.75
C ARG A 108 -8.79 2.84 32.73
N THR A 109 -7.60 3.31 32.31
CA THR A 109 -6.64 4.00 33.20
C THR A 109 -6.51 5.51 32.95
N ARG A 110 -7.28 6.10 32.04
CA ARG A 110 -7.35 7.56 31.87
C ARG A 110 -8.22 8.18 32.96
N ASN A 111 -7.76 8.14 34.22
CA ASN A 111 -8.29 8.99 35.28
C ASN A 111 -7.21 9.98 35.71
N GLY A 112 -7.44 11.27 35.45
CA GLY A 112 -6.63 12.35 36.02
C GLY A 112 -6.55 13.66 35.25
N ALA A 113 -7.15 13.80 34.06
CA ALA A 113 -7.33 15.11 33.46
C ALA A 113 -8.72 15.15 32.82
N SER A 114 -9.58 15.96 33.43
CA SER A 114 -10.75 16.55 32.82
C SER A 114 -10.35 17.15 31.47
N HIS A 115 -10.51 16.38 30.40
CA HIS A 115 -10.74 16.99 29.11
C HIS A 115 -12.24 17.11 29.02
N GLU A 116 -12.71 18.29 29.40
CA GLU A 116 -14.03 18.75 29.04
C GLU A 116 -14.27 18.43 27.56
N VAL A 117 -15.48 17.99 27.31
CA VAL A 117 -16.00 17.63 26.00
C VAL A 117 -15.97 18.87 25.12
N LEU A 118 -14.85 19.10 24.45
CA LEU A 118 -14.83 19.83 23.19
C LEU A 118 -14.82 18.77 22.10
N GLY A 119 -15.97 18.59 21.45
CA GLY A 119 -16.10 17.73 20.29
C GLY A 119 -15.09 18.15 19.23
N GLY A 120 -14.05 17.34 19.05
CA GLY A 120 -12.96 17.67 18.11
C GLY A 120 -11.94 16.58 17.84
N ASP A 121 -11.86 15.52 18.66
CA ASP A 121 -10.68 14.65 18.66
C ASP A 121 -10.91 13.23 18.13
N GLU A 122 -11.78 13.06 17.12
CA GLU A 122 -11.87 11.79 16.38
C GLU A 122 -10.93 11.75 15.14
N TRP A 123 -10.31 12.88 14.80
CA TRP A 123 -9.53 13.03 13.57
C TRP A 123 -8.04 12.66 13.70
N TRP A 124 -7.45 12.74 14.90
CA TRP A 124 -6.00 12.52 15.05
C TRP A 124 -5.60 11.04 15.05
N GLU A 125 -6.48 10.12 15.51
CA GLU A 125 -6.17 8.68 15.51
C GLU A 125 -6.36 8.02 14.13
N ARG A 126 -7.26 8.54 13.28
CA ARG A 126 -7.49 7.97 11.93
C ARG A 126 -6.34 8.22 10.95
N ASP A 127 -5.55 9.28 11.18
CA ASP A 127 -4.50 9.70 10.26
C ASP A 127 -3.09 9.20 10.64
N ARG A 128 -2.97 8.41 11.71
CA ARG A 128 -1.70 7.72 11.98
C ARG A 128 -1.60 6.48 11.10
N MET A 129 -0.69 6.57 10.13
CA MET A 129 -0.41 5.55 9.14
C MET A 129 0.31 4.32 9.75
N PHE A 130 -0.44 3.47 10.46
CA PHE A 130 0.09 2.28 11.14
C PHE A 130 -0.08 0.98 10.34
N ARG A 131 -1.04 0.91 9.42
CA ARG A 131 -1.23 -0.30 8.61
C ARG A 131 -0.19 -0.34 7.49
N PHE A 132 0.37 -1.52 7.27
CA PHE A 132 1.33 -1.73 6.18
C PHE A 132 0.79 -1.27 4.83
N CYS A 133 -0.49 -1.53 4.54
CA CYS A 133 -1.14 -1.08 3.30
C CYS A 133 -1.16 0.46 3.17
N ASP A 134 -1.40 1.18 4.27
CA ASP A 134 -1.51 2.64 4.26
C ASP A 134 -0.11 3.26 4.05
N ILE A 135 0.92 2.70 4.72
CA ILE A 135 2.32 3.09 4.54
C ILE A 135 2.75 2.91 3.08
N ILE A 136 2.47 1.75 2.49
CA ILE A 136 2.80 1.47 1.10
C ILE A 136 2.03 2.39 0.15
N GLN A 137 0.73 2.58 0.37
CA GLN A 137 -0.08 3.49 -0.45
C GLN A 137 0.41 4.93 -0.38
N PHE A 138 0.84 5.41 0.80
CA PHE A 138 1.44 6.72 0.94
C PHE A 138 2.71 6.82 0.12
N TYR A 139 3.68 5.92 0.29
CA TYR A 139 4.90 5.98 -0.51
C TYR A 139 4.65 5.84 -2.02
N GLN A 140 3.67 5.02 -2.42
CA GLN A 140 3.25 4.90 -3.82
C GLN A 140 2.65 6.22 -4.34
N LYS A 141 1.72 6.83 -3.59
CA LYS A 141 1.08 8.11 -3.94
C LYS A 141 2.08 9.27 -3.93
N SER A 142 2.99 9.32 -2.96
CA SER A 142 4.02 10.36 -2.86
C SER A 142 5.06 10.27 -3.96
N ARG A 143 5.37 9.06 -4.46
CA ARG A 143 6.28 8.86 -5.61
C ARG A 143 5.58 9.02 -6.97
N ARG A 144 4.28 9.27 -6.97
CA ARG A 144 3.50 9.40 -8.19
C ARG A 144 3.82 10.73 -8.87
N ARG A 145 4.69 10.69 -9.87
CA ARG A 145 4.98 11.84 -10.73
C ARG A 145 3.88 12.12 -11.75
N PHE A 146 3.18 11.09 -12.19
CA PHE A 146 2.19 11.18 -13.27
C PHE A 146 0.76 10.95 -12.74
N PRO A 147 -0.16 11.90 -12.95
CA PRO A 147 -1.53 11.82 -12.43
C PRO A 147 -2.34 10.69 -13.08
N PRO A 148 -3.47 10.28 -12.48
CA PRO A 148 -4.38 9.36 -13.14
C PRO A 148 -5.01 10.02 -14.37
N PRO A 149 -5.54 9.22 -15.31
CA PRO A 149 -6.49 9.75 -16.27
C PRO A 149 -7.68 10.38 -15.52
N SER A 150 -8.24 11.46 -16.06
CA SER A 150 -9.47 12.04 -15.53
C SER A 150 -10.62 11.04 -15.72
N SER A 151 -11.56 11.02 -14.77
CA SER A 151 -12.69 10.07 -14.77
C SER A 151 -13.64 10.22 -15.97
N THR A 152 -13.49 11.29 -16.74
CA THR A 152 -14.30 11.62 -17.92
C THR A 152 -13.68 11.16 -19.23
N LEU A 153 -12.45 10.63 -19.23
CA LEU A 153 -11.83 10.07 -20.42
C LEU A 153 -12.49 8.73 -20.76
N ASP A 154 -12.67 8.47 -22.05
CA ASP A 154 -13.05 7.14 -22.50
C ASP A 154 -11.89 6.13 -22.33
N ARG A 155 -12.20 4.84 -22.42
CA ARG A 155 -11.20 3.79 -22.21
C ARG A 155 -10.01 3.87 -23.18
N SER A 156 -10.23 4.29 -24.42
CA SER A 156 -9.14 4.44 -25.41
C SER A 156 -8.22 5.61 -25.07
N GLN A 157 -8.81 6.73 -24.64
CA GLN A 157 -8.11 7.93 -24.21
C GLN A 157 -7.31 7.66 -22.92
N GLU A 158 -7.85 6.88 -21.99
CA GLU A 158 -7.12 6.43 -20.80
C GLU A 158 -5.87 5.63 -21.17
N VAL A 159 -5.98 4.71 -22.14
CA VAL A 159 -4.86 3.89 -22.60
C VAL A 159 -3.80 4.76 -23.28
N ASP A 160 -4.21 5.66 -24.16
CA ASP A 160 -3.30 6.59 -24.83
C ASP A 160 -2.61 7.51 -23.83
N TRP A 161 -3.35 8.04 -22.84
CA TRP A 161 -2.80 8.84 -21.76
C TRP A 161 -1.71 8.11 -20.99
N ARG A 162 -1.94 6.82 -20.65
CA ARG A 162 -0.92 6.00 -19.99
C ARG A 162 0.29 5.79 -20.88
N ARG A 163 0.09 5.47 -22.16
CA ARG A 163 1.18 5.29 -23.13
C ARG A 163 2.03 6.55 -23.29
N LEU A 164 1.41 7.73 -23.23
CA LEU A 164 2.14 9.01 -23.24
C LEU A 164 3.03 9.17 -22.00
N GLN A 165 2.49 8.91 -20.81
CA GLN A 165 3.24 9.00 -19.55
C GLN A 165 4.40 7.99 -19.45
N THR A 166 4.25 6.82 -20.06
CA THR A 166 5.29 5.78 -20.11
C THR A 166 6.20 5.87 -21.32
N ARG A 167 6.00 6.84 -22.23
CA ARG A 167 6.74 6.99 -23.50
C ARG A 167 6.68 5.73 -24.39
N THR A 168 5.54 5.06 -24.38
CA THR A 168 5.26 3.86 -25.19
C THR A 168 4.14 4.09 -26.21
N PHE A 169 3.83 5.36 -26.49
CA PHE A 169 2.86 5.68 -27.52
C PHE A 169 3.41 5.34 -28.91
N PRO A 170 2.64 4.70 -29.81
CA PRO A 170 3.11 4.29 -31.14
C PRO A 170 3.72 5.45 -31.93
N ASN A 171 4.94 5.24 -32.41
CA ASN A 171 5.66 6.12 -33.35
C ASN A 171 6.56 5.25 -34.23
N PRO A 172 6.97 5.69 -35.43
CA PRO A 172 7.75 4.86 -36.36
C PRO A 172 9.01 4.26 -35.73
N LYS A 173 9.77 5.05 -34.96
CA LYS A 173 10.95 4.55 -34.24
C LYS A 173 10.61 3.47 -33.21
N HIS A 174 9.55 3.65 -32.44
CA HIS A 174 9.13 2.69 -31.43
C HIS A 174 8.60 1.39 -32.06
N LEU A 175 7.84 1.49 -33.14
CA LEU A 175 7.27 0.33 -33.84
C LEU A 175 8.35 -0.45 -34.59
N ASN A 176 9.27 0.22 -35.29
CA ASN A 176 10.43 -0.43 -35.91
C ASN A 176 11.28 -1.19 -34.87
N ARG A 177 11.46 -0.61 -33.67
CA ARG A 177 12.21 -1.26 -32.58
C ARG A 177 11.55 -2.56 -32.08
N ILE A 178 10.21 -2.61 -32.03
CA ILE A 178 9.48 -3.77 -31.49
C ILE A 178 9.17 -4.80 -32.59
N TYR A 179 8.84 -4.33 -33.79
CA TYR A 179 8.41 -5.12 -34.93
C TYR A 179 9.11 -4.67 -36.22
N PRO A 180 10.44 -4.90 -36.34
CA PRO A 180 11.22 -4.41 -37.48
C PRO A 180 10.78 -5.01 -38.82
N GLU A 181 10.22 -6.22 -38.83
CA GLU A 181 9.72 -6.86 -40.06
C GLU A 181 8.42 -6.22 -40.58
N LEU A 182 7.53 -5.79 -39.68
CA LEU A 182 6.26 -5.14 -40.03
C LEU A 182 6.43 -3.64 -40.26
N TYR A 183 7.39 -3.02 -39.59
CA TYR A 183 7.69 -1.59 -39.67
C TYR A 183 9.17 -1.38 -39.99
N PRO A 184 9.63 -1.67 -41.21
CA PRO A 184 11.05 -1.59 -41.57
C PRO A 184 11.58 -0.15 -41.67
N ASP A 185 10.70 0.81 -41.92
CA ASP A 185 11.06 2.23 -42.01
C ASP A 185 10.71 2.98 -40.72
N ASP A 186 11.71 3.64 -40.14
CA ASP A 186 11.57 4.50 -38.95
C ASP A 186 11.50 5.99 -39.30
N SER A 187 11.40 6.32 -40.58
CA SER A 187 11.41 7.70 -41.08
C SER A 187 10.07 8.41 -40.91
N CYS A 188 10.12 9.73 -40.80
CA CYS A 188 8.94 10.58 -40.74
C CYS A 188 8.34 10.76 -42.12
N LYS A 189 7.03 10.49 -42.29
CA LYS A 189 6.35 10.64 -43.59
C LYS A 189 6.24 12.08 -44.09
N LEU A 190 6.42 13.07 -43.22
CA LEU A 190 6.32 14.49 -43.59
C LEU A 190 7.66 15.05 -44.11
N CYS A 191 8.75 14.80 -43.38
CA CYS A 191 10.06 15.40 -43.68
C CYS A 191 11.11 14.39 -44.14
N SER A 192 10.78 13.09 -44.19
CA SER A 192 11.67 11.99 -44.54
C SER A 192 12.92 11.83 -43.65
N MET A 193 12.99 12.53 -42.50
CA MET A 193 14.06 12.31 -41.53
C MET A 193 13.90 10.95 -40.85
N ARG A 194 15.02 10.24 -40.70
CA ARG A 194 15.09 8.96 -39.96
C ARG A 194 14.82 9.16 -38.48
N ARG A 195 14.40 8.08 -37.80
CA ARG A 195 14.10 8.05 -36.36
C ARG A 195 13.01 9.04 -35.95
N ALA A 196 11.83 8.93 -36.55
CA ALA A 196 10.64 9.67 -36.13
C ALA A 196 10.21 9.24 -34.71
N THR A 197 10.71 9.97 -33.71
CA THR A 197 10.30 9.87 -32.30
C THR A 197 8.94 10.53 -32.08
N LEU A 198 8.38 10.32 -30.89
CA LEU A 198 7.17 11.02 -30.46
C LEU A 198 7.39 12.55 -30.46
N GLU A 199 8.52 13.00 -29.93
CA GLU A 199 8.92 14.41 -29.88
C GLU A 199 9.04 15.00 -31.29
N HIS A 200 9.64 14.24 -32.22
CA HIS A 200 9.73 14.61 -33.62
C HIS A 200 8.36 14.79 -34.26
N MET A 201 7.46 13.83 -34.06
CA MET A 201 6.11 13.89 -34.61
C MET A 201 5.27 15.04 -34.06
N LEU A 202 5.61 15.58 -32.89
CA LEU A 202 4.82 16.61 -32.22
C LEU A 202 5.37 18.02 -32.44
N TRP A 203 6.68 18.25 -32.30
CA TRP A 203 7.26 19.60 -32.37
C TRP A 203 8.69 19.70 -32.96
N GLU A 204 9.44 18.61 -33.13
CA GLU A 204 10.81 18.70 -33.70
C GLU A 204 10.84 18.55 -35.23
N CYS A 205 9.75 18.12 -35.87
CA CYS A 205 9.67 18.01 -37.32
C CYS A 205 9.59 19.41 -37.97
N THR A 206 10.48 19.69 -38.91
CA THR A 206 10.57 20.98 -39.62
C THR A 206 9.27 21.37 -40.31
N GLN A 207 8.62 20.41 -41.00
CA GLN A 207 7.32 20.63 -41.67
C GLN A 207 6.19 20.97 -40.69
N ILE A 208 6.31 20.56 -39.42
CA ILE A 208 5.34 20.90 -38.37
C ILE A 208 5.70 22.24 -37.73
N GLN A 209 6.99 22.57 -37.61
CA GLN A 209 7.44 23.85 -37.08
C GLN A 209 6.97 25.02 -37.94
N ASP A 210 7.04 24.88 -39.27
CA ASP A 210 6.58 25.91 -40.20
C ASP A 210 5.06 26.18 -40.07
N ALA A 211 4.29 25.19 -39.60
CA ALA A 211 2.85 25.29 -39.39
C ALA A 211 2.46 25.72 -37.97
N ASN A 212 3.36 25.59 -36.99
CA ASN A 212 3.09 25.91 -35.59
C ASN A 212 3.40 27.38 -35.29
N ALA A 213 2.46 28.07 -34.64
CA ALA A 213 2.66 29.46 -34.19
C ALA A 213 3.61 29.60 -32.98
N VAL A 214 4.13 28.49 -32.45
CA VAL A 214 4.86 28.41 -31.17
C VAL A 214 6.18 27.69 -31.39
N SER A 215 7.24 28.15 -30.73
CA SER A 215 8.56 27.53 -30.86
C SER A 215 8.57 26.09 -30.33
N PRO A 216 9.46 25.21 -30.86
CA PRO A 216 9.57 23.82 -30.41
C PRO A 216 9.81 23.69 -28.89
N GLU A 217 10.61 24.59 -28.33
CA GLU A 217 10.95 24.61 -26.91
C GLU A 217 9.72 24.93 -26.04
N GLN A 218 8.93 25.93 -26.44
CA GLN A 218 7.70 26.31 -25.76
C GLN A 218 6.66 25.19 -25.85
N PHE A 219 6.49 24.59 -27.03
CA PHE A 219 5.61 23.45 -27.20
C PHE A 219 6.05 22.27 -26.31
N GLY A 220 7.33 21.91 -26.34
CA GLY A 220 7.87 20.82 -25.54
C GLY A 220 7.79 21.07 -24.03
N ALA A 221 7.89 22.33 -23.58
CA ALA A 221 7.65 22.70 -22.19
C ALA A 221 6.17 22.55 -21.80
N HIS A 222 5.26 23.04 -22.63
CA HIS A 222 3.82 22.92 -22.41
C HIS A 222 3.38 21.44 -22.42
N TRP A 223 3.91 20.64 -23.34
CA TRP A 223 3.70 19.20 -23.41
C TRP A 223 4.11 18.48 -22.11
N ARG A 224 5.32 18.74 -21.62
CA ARG A 224 5.81 18.15 -20.36
C ARG A 224 4.96 18.57 -19.16
N ALA A 225 4.50 19.83 -19.12
CA ALA A 225 3.60 20.32 -18.09
C ALA A 225 2.23 19.62 -18.16
N ALA A 226 1.67 19.45 -19.37
CA ALA A 226 0.41 18.75 -19.58
C ALA A 226 0.46 17.32 -19.06
N LEU A 227 1.54 16.56 -19.33
CA LEU A 227 1.70 15.16 -18.86
C LEU A 227 1.68 15.00 -17.33
N ILE A 228 2.02 16.04 -16.58
CA ILE A 228 2.04 16.06 -15.11
C ILE A 228 0.73 16.65 -14.55
N SER A 229 -0.12 17.24 -15.40
CA SER A 229 -1.37 17.87 -15.00
C SER A 229 -2.50 16.86 -14.79
N SER A 230 -3.21 16.99 -13.66
CA SER A 230 -4.47 16.27 -13.42
C SER A 230 -5.67 16.92 -14.08
N ASP A 231 -5.50 18.10 -14.70
CA ASP A 231 -6.57 18.83 -15.36
C ASP A 231 -7.03 18.11 -16.64
N ARG A 232 -8.35 18.00 -16.80
CA ARG A 232 -8.99 17.31 -17.92
C ARG A 232 -8.62 17.95 -19.26
N THR A 233 -8.60 19.28 -19.33
CA THR A 233 -8.36 20.02 -20.58
C THR A 233 -6.96 19.74 -21.09
N ASN A 234 -5.97 19.75 -20.20
CA ASN A 234 -4.58 19.41 -20.54
C ASN A 234 -4.43 17.95 -21.01
N GLN A 235 -5.13 17.01 -20.39
CA GLN A 235 -5.09 15.60 -20.80
C GLN A 235 -5.69 15.41 -22.19
N ILE A 236 -6.86 15.99 -22.45
CA ILE A 236 -7.54 15.90 -23.76
C ILE A 236 -6.67 16.56 -24.84
N TRP A 237 -6.11 17.75 -24.56
CA TRP A 237 -5.23 18.44 -25.49
C TRP A 237 -4.03 17.56 -25.91
N ALA A 238 -3.35 16.93 -24.94
CA ALA A 238 -2.19 16.08 -25.22
C ALA A 238 -2.57 14.82 -26.03
N ILE A 239 -3.70 14.18 -25.68
CA ILE A 239 -4.20 13.00 -26.39
C ILE A 239 -4.59 13.37 -27.82
N GLN A 240 -5.28 14.48 -28.02
CA GLN A 240 -5.67 14.94 -29.35
C GLN A 240 -4.44 15.23 -30.22
N ARG A 241 -3.47 15.98 -29.68
CA ARG A 241 -2.23 16.30 -30.40
C ARG A 241 -1.45 15.06 -30.81
N VAL A 242 -1.36 14.03 -29.96
CA VAL A 242 -0.64 12.81 -30.33
C VAL A 242 -1.38 11.96 -31.35
N ARG A 243 -2.72 11.91 -31.28
CA ARG A 243 -3.53 11.18 -32.26
C ARG A 243 -3.41 11.82 -33.64
N GLU A 244 -3.55 13.14 -33.74
CA GLU A 244 -3.33 13.88 -34.98
C GLU A 244 -1.91 13.66 -35.54
N ALA A 245 -0.89 13.66 -34.66
CA ALA A 245 0.48 13.39 -35.06
C ALA A 245 0.69 11.95 -35.58
N ALA A 246 0.04 10.97 -34.96
CA ALA A 246 0.07 9.56 -35.37
C ALA A 246 -0.64 9.35 -36.71
N GLU A 247 -1.79 10.00 -36.90
CA GLU A 247 -2.55 9.97 -38.16
C GLU A 247 -1.73 10.51 -39.33
N ARG A 248 -0.95 11.58 -39.14
CA ARG A 248 0.00 12.10 -40.17
C ARG A 248 1.07 11.07 -40.54
N GLN A 249 1.43 10.17 -39.63
CA GLN A 249 2.34 9.06 -39.91
C GLN A 249 1.61 7.82 -40.43
N GLY A 250 0.29 7.87 -40.64
CA GLY A 250 -0.54 6.73 -41.03
C GLY A 250 -0.59 5.62 -39.99
N LEU A 251 -0.40 5.96 -38.71
CA LEU A 251 -0.54 5.03 -37.59
C LEU A 251 -1.97 5.10 -37.08
N SER A 252 -2.67 3.97 -37.05
CA SER A 252 -4.02 3.90 -36.48
C SER A 252 -3.92 3.90 -34.95
N THR A 253 -4.63 4.83 -34.32
CA THR A 253 -4.80 4.88 -32.85
C THR A 253 -6.10 4.22 -32.38
N ALA A 254 -6.85 3.59 -33.29
CA ALA A 254 -8.09 2.89 -32.96
C ALA A 254 -7.81 1.57 -32.20
N PRO A 255 -8.70 1.16 -31.28
CA PRO A 255 -8.52 -0.07 -30.51
C PRO A 255 -8.82 -1.28 -31.39
N GLY A 256 -7.80 -1.81 -32.07
CA GLY A 256 -7.94 -3.01 -32.87
C GLY A 256 -6.94 -3.10 -34.02
N ALA A 257 -5.65 -3.10 -33.71
CA ALA A 257 -4.62 -3.62 -34.60
C ALA A 257 -3.40 -4.03 -33.77
N ALA A 258 -3.07 -5.32 -33.87
CA ALA A 258 -2.11 -6.12 -33.09
C ALA A 258 -2.62 -6.59 -31.73
#